data_AF-A0A9P9AK35-F1
#
_entry.id   AF-A0A9P9AK35-F1
#
_cell.length_a   1.000
_cell.length_b   1.000
_cell.length_c   1.000
_cell.angle_alpha   90.00
_cell.angle_beta   90.00
_cell.angle_gamma   90.00
#
_symmetry.space_group_name_H-M   'P 1'
#
loop_
_entity.id
_entity.type
_entity.pdbx_description
1 polymer ?
#
loop_
_entity_poly.entity_id
_entity_poly.type
_entity_poly.pdbx_seq_one_letter_code
_entity_poly.pdbx_strand_id
1 'polypeptide(L)'
;MSFFYNFPHKTGGTNGGKKIETDFNSMIPTVPEDAHTGPDLRRVRVALIDDGVEMFNKGMHRLQSRFQGRSFDTMPDGPSPIYSSVSRHGTFMSKSILRVCPFAAIVPYQLKVTPDSTSKLLRPEPRSAAQAIRAAIHDGVDIISMSWTIRKDGSKSDHFGMDELRNVVHKARTAGQKSG
;
A
#
# COMPACT_ATOMS: atom_id res chain seq x y z
N MET A 1 2.27 -10.74 -11.52
CA MET A 1 1.00 -10.44 -12.20
C MET A 1 0.68 -8.97 -11.89
N SER A 2 0.87 -8.05 -12.84
CA SER A 2 0.56 -6.63 -12.62
C SER A 2 -0.78 -6.34 -13.29
N PHE A 3 -1.83 -6.07 -12.50
CA PHE A 3 -3.12 -5.62 -13.03
C PHE A 3 -3.05 -4.11 -13.20
N PHE A 4 -3.00 -3.63 -14.44
CA PHE A 4 -3.19 -2.20 -14.73
C PHE A 4 -4.69 -1.90 -14.77
N TYR A 5 -5.19 -1.13 -13.81
CA TYR A 5 -6.47 -0.44 -13.94
C TYR A 5 -6.19 1.06 -14.14
N ASN A 6 -6.35 1.52 -15.38
CA ASN A 6 -6.44 2.94 -15.67
C ASN A 6 -7.83 3.43 -15.22
N PHE A 7 -7.90 4.24 -14.16
CA PHE A 7 -9.13 4.95 -13.86
C PHE A 7 -9.27 6.13 -14.84
N PRO A 8 -10.36 6.22 -15.61
CA PRO A 8 -10.67 7.47 -16.30
C PRO A 8 -10.99 8.54 -15.26
N HIS A 9 -10.32 9.69 -15.38
CA HIS A 9 -10.63 10.90 -14.65
C HIS A 9 -12.04 11.34 -15.03
N LYS A 10 -13.08 10.88 -14.31
CA LYS A 10 -14.45 11.36 -14.53
C LYS A 10 -14.66 12.65 -13.75
N THR A 11 -14.56 13.77 -14.45
CA THR A 11 -15.24 15.00 -14.08
C THR A 11 -16.75 14.78 -14.26
N GLY A 12 -17.49 14.64 -13.15
CA GLY A 12 -18.96 14.67 -13.11
C GLY A 12 -19.63 13.34 -12.71
N GLY A 13 -20.36 13.36 -11.57
CA GLY A 13 -21.31 12.32 -11.15
C GLY A 13 -21.02 11.71 -9.76
N THR A 14 -21.38 12.42 -8.69
CA THR A 14 -21.01 12.14 -7.29
C THR A 14 -21.75 10.96 -6.60
N ASN A 15 -22.67 10.27 -7.29
CA ASN A 15 -23.49 9.20 -6.68
C ASN A 15 -23.07 7.76 -7.05
N GLY A 16 -22.53 7.51 -8.24
CA GLY A 16 -22.17 6.15 -8.69
C GLY A 16 -20.94 5.56 -7.97
N GLY A 17 -19.89 6.36 -7.79
CA GLY A 17 -18.65 5.93 -7.13
C GLY A 17 -18.83 5.61 -5.65
N LYS A 18 -19.67 6.38 -4.94
CA LYS A 18 -19.98 6.13 -3.53
C LYS A 18 -20.74 4.82 -3.32
N LYS A 19 -21.67 4.49 -4.23
CA LYS A 19 -22.43 3.23 -4.16
C LYS A 19 -21.51 2.02 -4.32
N ILE A 20 -20.65 2.02 -5.33
CA ILE A 20 -19.68 0.93 -5.57
C ILE A 20 -18.76 0.74 -4.36
N GLU A 21 -18.28 1.82 -3.76
CA GLU A 21 -17.41 1.74 -2.59
C GLU A 21 -18.14 1.19 -1.35
N THR A 22 -19.39 1.59 -1.14
CA THR A 22 -20.21 1.12 -0.02
C THR A 22 -20.56 -0.36 -0.19
N ASP A 23 -20.93 -0.76 -1.40
CA ASP A 23 -21.19 -2.16 -1.78
C ASP A 23 -19.91 -3.00 -1.67
N PHE A 24 -18.72 -2.43 -1.94
CA PHE A 24 -17.46 -3.13 -1.78
C PHE A 24 -17.12 -3.39 -0.30
N ASN A 25 -17.32 -2.39 0.55
CA ASN A 25 -16.99 -2.50 1.98
C ASN A 25 -17.89 -3.49 2.71
N SER A 26 -19.15 -3.64 2.29
CA SER A 26 -20.08 -4.61 2.89
C SER A 26 -19.71 -6.07 2.56
N MET A 27 -18.92 -6.31 1.52
CA MET A 27 -18.46 -7.64 1.13
C MET A 27 -17.20 -8.11 1.87
N ILE A 28 -16.56 -7.26 2.68
CA ILE A 28 -15.45 -7.67 3.55
C ILE A 28 -16.08 -8.28 4.81
N PRO A 29 -15.91 -9.59 5.06
CA PRO A 29 -16.57 -10.23 6.19
C PRO A 29 -15.99 -9.69 7.51
N THR A 30 -16.87 -9.53 8.49
CA THR A 30 -16.46 -9.30 9.87
C THR A 30 -15.76 -10.54 10.38
N VAL A 31 -14.53 -10.37 10.86
CA VAL A 31 -13.79 -11.47 11.48
C VAL A 31 -14.16 -11.50 12.96
N PRO A 32 -14.61 -12.65 13.50
CA PRO A 32 -14.81 -12.83 14.94
C PRO A 32 -13.51 -12.53 15.70
N GLU A 33 -13.58 -11.82 16.82
CA GLU A 33 -12.38 -11.48 17.61
C GLU A 33 -11.62 -12.73 18.11
N ASP A 34 -12.34 -13.85 18.27
CA ASP A 34 -11.87 -15.16 18.73
C ASP A 34 -11.42 -16.10 17.59
N ALA A 35 -11.42 -15.65 16.33
CA ALA A 35 -10.87 -16.41 15.20
C ALA A 35 -9.35 -16.68 15.31
N HIS A 36 -8.72 -16.23 16.40
CA HIS A 36 -7.30 -16.39 16.76
C HIS A 36 -7.06 -17.39 17.90
N THR A 37 -8.04 -18.20 18.27
CA THR A 37 -7.95 -19.11 19.42
C THR A 37 -7.11 -20.37 19.19
N GLY A 38 -6.61 -20.59 17.96
CA GLY A 38 -5.59 -21.61 17.71
C GLY A 38 -4.19 -21.07 18.04
N PRO A 39 -3.39 -21.73 18.91
CA PRO A 39 -2.07 -21.24 19.33
C PRO A 39 -1.05 -21.03 18.20
N ASP A 40 -1.32 -21.55 16.99
CA ASP A 40 -0.41 -21.51 15.84
C ASP A 40 -0.85 -20.62 14.65
N LEU A 41 -2.03 -19.98 14.69
CA LEU A 41 -2.55 -19.26 13.52
C LEU A 41 -2.39 -17.73 13.64
N ARG A 42 -1.15 -17.24 13.46
CA ARG A 42 -0.90 -15.80 13.28
C ARG A 42 -1.48 -15.31 11.95
N ARG A 43 -2.11 -14.12 11.96
CA ARG A 43 -2.55 -13.42 10.73
C ARG A 43 -1.38 -13.21 9.76
N VAL A 44 -1.59 -13.50 8.48
CA VAL A 44 -0.66 -13.14 7.41
C VAL A 44 -0.53 -11.62 7.36
N ARG A 45 0.69 -11.10 7.52
CA ARG A 45 1.02 -9.68 7.49
C ARG A 45 1.41 -9.28 6.08
N VAL A 46 0.63 -8.38 5.50
CA VAL A 46 0.84 -7.88 4.15
C VAL A 46 1.28 -6.43 4.23
N ALA A 47 2.55 -6.16 3.89
CA ALA A 47 3.01 -4.80 3.64
C ALA A 47 2.31 -4.26 2.38
N LEU A 48 1.51 -3.21 2.55
CA LEU A 48 0.93 -2.46 1.44
C LEU A 48 1.77 -1.20 1.22
N ILE A 49 2.67 -1.26 0.24
CA ILE A 49 3.53 -0.15 -0.13
C ILE A 49 2.85 0.63 -1.25
N ASP A 50 2.22 1.74 -0.90
CA ASP A 50 1.35 2.52 -1.80
C ASP A 50 1.24 3.99 -1.34
N ASP A 51 0.31 4.77 -1.88
CA ASP A 51 0.15 6.21 -1.61
C ASP A 51 -0.57 6.55 -0.28
N GLY A 52 -0.77 5.57 0.61
CA GLY A 52 -1.52 5.68 1.86
C GLY A 52 -2.89 4.99 1.82
N VAL A 53 -3.63 4.99 2.93
CA VAL A 53 -4.94 4.32 3.05
C VAL A 53 -5.93 5.20 3.79
N GLU A 54 -7.10 5.47 3.21
CA GLU A 54 -8.19 6.23 3.86
C GLU A 54 -8.89 5.39 4.94
N MET A 55 -8.39 5.41 6.18
CA MET A 55 -8.92 4.53 7.23
C MET A 55 -10.18 5.06 7.93
N PHE A 56 -10.46 6.36 7.82
CA PHE A 56 -11.62 6.99 8.45
C PHE A 56 -12.89 6.99 7.58
N ASN A 57 -12.85 6.38 6.39
CA ASN A 57 -14.04 6.21 5.56
C ASN A 57 -14.96 5.10 6.12
N LYS A 58 -16.27 5.22 5.89
CA LYS A 58 -17.31 4.27 6.32
C LYS A 58 -16.94 2.85 5.85
N GLY A 59 -16.66 1.96 6.79
CA GLY A 59 -16.28 0.56 6.53
C GLY A 59 -14.84 0.23 6.90
N MET A 60 -13.89 1.15 6.74
CA MET A 60 -12.48 0.91 7.09
C MET A 60 -12.16 1.19 8.56
N HIS A 61 -12.93 2.06 9.22
CA HIS A 61 -12.78 2.32 10.66
C HIS A 61 -12.84 1.03 11.50
N ARG A 62 -13.71 0.08 11.12
CA ARG A 62 -13.85 -1.22 11.81
C ARG A 62 -12.62 -2.11 11.68
N LEU A 63 -11.73 -1.78 10.75
CA LEU A 63 -10.53 -2.52 10.42
C LEU A 63 -9.27 -1.81 10.93
N GLN A 64 -9.42 -0.65 11.61
CA GLN A 64 -8.31 0.19 12.10
C GLN A 64 -7.30 -0.60 12.94
N SER A 65 -7.77 -1.51 13.81
CA SER A 65 -6.91 -2.37 14.64
C SER A 65 -5.98 -3.30 13.84
N ARG A 66 -6.29 -3.51 12.55
CA ARG A 66 -5.49 -4.33 11.64
C ARG A 66 -4.41 -3.53 10.93
N PHE A 67 -4.41 -2.20 11.05
CA PHE A 67 -3.47 -1.31 10.41
C PHE A 67 -2.41 -0.84 11.41
N GLN A 68 -1.18 -1.26 11.17
CA GLN A 68 0.02 -0.76 11.85
C GLN A 68 0.97 -0.37 10.73
N GLY A 69 1.38 0.89 10.64
CA GLY A 69 2.06 1.37 9.44
C GLY A 69 2.97 2.56 9.70
N ARG A 70 3.70 2.97 8.66
CA ARG A 70 4.61 4.12 8.69
C ARG A 70 4.52 4.91 7.39
N SER A 71 4.78 6.20 7.44
CA SER A 71 4.86 7.04 6.25
C SER A 71 6.30 7.41 5.93
N PHE A 72 6.65 7.34 4.65
CA PHE A 72 7.89 7.84 4.07
C PHE A 72 7.65 9.07 3.19
N ASP A 73 6.41 9.57 3.19
CA ASP A 73 6.11 10.91 2.72
C ASP A 73 6.39 11.88 3.87
N THR A 74 7.56 12.53 3.86
CA THR A 74 7.94 13.50 4.88
C THR A 74 7.64 14.91 4.42
N MET A 75 6.77 15.59 5.15
CA MET A 75 6.48 17.01 5.04
C MET A 75 7.35 17.82 6.01
N PRO A 76 7.46 19.15 5.88
CA PRO A 76 8.29 19.98 6.77
C PRO A 76 7.95 19.84 8.27
N ASP A 77 6.73 19.46 8.59
CA ASP A 77 6.18 19.25 9.94
C ASP A 77 6.25 17.79 10.42
N GLY A 78 6.78 16.87 9.60
CA GLY A 78 6.96 15.46 9.93
C GLY A 78 6.38 14.50 8.89
N PRO A 79 6.33 13.18 9.19
CA PRO A 79 5.73 12.21 8.28
C PRO A 79 4.23 12.47 8.09
N SER A 80 3.76 12.43 6.85
CA SER A 80 2.34 12.47 6.50
C SER A 80 1.57 11.34 7.21
N PRO A 81 0.32 11.55 7.65
CA PRO A 81 -0.46 10.48 8.25
C PRO A 81 -0.71 9.33 7.27
N ILE A 82 -0.37 8.11 7.67
CA ILE A 82 -0.63 6.87 6.88
C ILE A 82 -2.12 6.65 6.56
N TYR A 83 -2.99 7.33 7.32
CA TYR A 83 -4.44 7.27 7.24
C TYR A 83 -5.04 8.17 6.14
N SER A 84 -4.19 8.83 5.36
CA SER A 84 -4.56 9.66 4.22
C SER A 84 -3.96 9.07 2.95
N SER A 85 -4.78 8.75 1.95
CA SER A 85 -4.29 8.30 0.63
C SER A 85 -4.29 9.49 -0.32
N VAL A 86 -3.20 9.68 -1.07
CA VAL A 86 -3.08 10.83 -2.00
C VAL A 86 -4.04 10.69 -3.20
N SER A 87 -4.25 9.49 -3.73
CA SER A 87 -5.09 9.23 -4.90
C SER A 87 -6.20 8.19 -4.68
N ARG A 88 -6.32 7.66 -3.46
CA ARG A 88 -7.23 6.56 -3.05
C ARG A 88 -6.81 5.19 -3.59
N HIS A 89 -5.65 5.09 -4.22
CA HIS A 89 -5.13 3.85 -4.80
C HIS A 89 -4.83 2.81 -3.72
N GLY A 90 -4.08 3.16 -2.67
CA GLY A 90 -3.81 2.25 -1.55
C GLY A 90 -5.08 1.84 -0.79
N THR A 91 -6.08 2.72 -0.69
CA THR A 91 -7.42 2.37 -0.15
C THR A 91 -8.07 1.25 -0.97
N PHE A 92 -8.07 1.36 -2.29
CA PHE A 92 -8.62 0.32 -3.17
C PHE A 92 -7.83 -0.99 -3.06
N MET A 93 -6.51 -0.93 -3.00
CA MET A 93 -5.65 -2.10 -2.87
C MET A 93 -5.84 -2.84 -1.54
N SER A 94 -5.92 -2.12 -0.42
CA SER A 94 -6.17 -2.72 0.90
C SER A 94 -7.49 -3.47 0.95
N LYS A 95 -8.54 -2.86 0.41
CA LYS A 95 -9.87 -3.44 0.25
C LYS A 95 -9.84 -4.71 -0.62
N SER A 96 -9.11 -4.68 -1.72
CA SER A 96 -8.96 -5.82 -2.63
C SER A 96 -8.28 -7.01 -1.95
N ILE A 97 -7.22 -6.77 -1.16
CA ILE A 97 -6.56 -7.80 -0.36
C ILE A 97 -7.53 -8.41 0.65
N LEU A 98 -8.25 -7.57 1.41
CA LEU A 98 -9.16 -8.03 2.46
C LEU A 98 -10.42 -8.74 1.93
N ARG A 99 -10.77 -8.54 0.66
CA ARG A 99 -11.82 -9.34 -0.01
C ARG A 99 -11.36 -10.77 -0.27
N VAL A 100 -10.09 -10.96 -0.63
CA VAL A 100 -9.52 -12.29 -0.94
C VAL A 100 -9.07 -13.00 0.33
N CYS A 101 -8.42 -12.27 1.24
CA CYS A 101 -7.95 -12.78 2.53
C CYS A 101 -8.43 -11.86 3.66
N PRO A 102 -9.67 -12.07 4.16
CA PRO A 102 -10.25 -11.22 5.19
C PRO A 102 -9.51 -11.23 6.52
N PHE A 103 -8.65 -12.23 6.76
CA PHE A 103 -7.85 -12.37 7.97
C PHE A 103 -6.47 -11.73 7.87
N ALA A 104 -6.10 -11.14 6.72
CA ALA A 104 -4.83 -10.47 6.56
C ALA A 104 -4.71 -9.26 7.51
N ALA A 105 -3.53 -9.08 8.09
CA ALA A 105 -3.13 -7.86 8.77
C ALA A 105 -2.44 -6.96 7.75
N ILE A 106 -3.04 -5.81 7.43
CA ILE A 106 -2.47 -4.88 6.45
C ILE A 106 -1.52 -3.94 7.17
N VAL A 107 -0.29 -3.81 6.66
CA VAL A 107 0.75 -2.95 7.22
C VAL A 107 1.05 -1.85 6.18
N PRO A 108 0.40 -0.66 6.26
CA PRO A 108 0.58 0.39 5.27
C PRO A 108 1.96 1.03 5.38
N TYR A 109 2.65 1.14 4.25
CA TYR A 109 3.85 1.95 4.13
C TYR A 109 3.60 2.99 3.05
N GLN A 110 3.30 4.22 3.49
CA GLN A 110 2.95 5.30 2.57
C GLN A 110 4.21 5.83 1.87
N LEU A 111 4.13 5.91 0.55
CA LEU A 111 5.16 6.45 -0.32
C LEU A 111 5.01 7.96 -0.49
N LYS A 112 6.13 8.62 -0.69
CA LYS A 112 6.14 9.95 -1.28
C LYS A 112 5.78 9.81 -2.76
N VAL A 113 4.73 10.50 -3.18
CA VAL A 113 4.30 10.54 -4.58
C VAL A 113 4.36 11.96 -5.11
N THR A 114 4.91 12.13 -6.31
CA THR A 114 5.02 13.43 -6.97
C THR A 114 4.40 13.37 -8.35
N PRO A 115 3.71 14.44 -8.81
CA PRO A 115 3.24 14.51 -10.19
C PRO A 115 4.41 14.42 -11.17
N ASP A 116 4.28 13.55 -12.16
CA ASP A 116 5.18 13.50 -13.30
C ASP A 116 5.11 14.83 -14.09
N SER A 117 6.26 15.37 -14.46
CA SER A 117 6.38 16.67 -15.13
C SER A 117 5.66 16.71 -16.48
N THR A 118 5.53 15.55 -17.14
CA THR A 118 4.96 15.45 -18.49
C THR A 118 3.48 15.06 -18.44
N SER A 119 3.12 14.03 -17.67
CA SER A 119 1.76 13.46 -17.65
C SER A 119 0.88 13.93 -16.51
N LYS A 120 1.43 14.66 -15.52
CA LYS A 120 0.78 14.99 -14.23
C LYS A 120 0.31 13.78 -13.42
N LEU A 121 0.60 12.56 -13.88
CA LEU A 121 0.29 11.33 -13.15
C LEU A 121 1.19 11.24 -11.93
N LEU A 122 0.62 10.88 -10.78
CA LEU A 122 1.39 10.67 -9.55
C LEU A 122 2.33 9.48 -9.72
N ARG A 123 3.60 9.67 -9.36
CA ARG A 123 4.65 8.65 -9.41
C ARG A 123 5.27 8.48 -8.02
N PRO A 124 5.47 7.24 -7.57
CA PRO A 124 6.27 6.99 -6.38
C PRO A 124 7.72 7.47 -6.56
N GLU A 125 8.24 8.14 -5.55
CA GLU A 125 9.66 8.48 -5.47
C GLU A 125 10.47 7.21 -5.14
N PRO A 126 11.49 6.83 -5.95
CA PRO A 126 12.22 5.57 -5.75
C PRO A 126 12.86 5.41 -4.37
N ARG A 127 13.36 6.51 -3.79
CA ARG A 127 14.00 6.49 -2.48
C ARG A 127 13.00 6.15 -1.38
N SER A 128 11.83 6.78 -1.38
CA SER A 128 10.74 6.46 -0.44
C SER A 128 10.31 4.98 -0.57
N ALA A 129 10.24 4.45 -1.80
CA ALA A 129 9.95 3.05 -2.03
C ALA A 129 11.04 2.12 -1.48
N ALA A 130 12.32 2.48 -1.66
CA ALA A 130 13.42 1.70 -1.12
C ALA A 130 13.39 1.66 0.42
N GLN A 131 13.07 2.79 1.07
CA GLN A 131 12.89 2.87 2.52
C GLN A 131 11.71 2.02 2.99
N ALA A 132 10.57 2.08 2.30
CA ALA A 132 9.39 1.27 2.61
C ALA A 132 9.66 -0.23 2.54
N ILE A 133 10.38 -0.70 1.51
CA ILE A 133 10.74 -2.12 1.40
C ILE A 133 11.68 -2.52 2.53
N ARG A 134 12.70 -1.70 2.87
CA ARG A 134 13.59 -1.98 4.01
C ARG A 134 12.82 -2.11 5.32
N ALA A 135 11.88 -1.20 5.55
CA ALA A 135 11.01 -1.21 6.72
C ALA A 135 10.11 -2.45 6.76
N ALA A 136 9.52 -2.84 5.64
CA ALA A 136 8.71 -4.05 5.53
C ALA A 136 9.53 -5.33 5.83
N ILE A 137 10.74 -5.43 5.30
CA ILE A 137 11.66 -6.54 5.60
C ILE A 137 12.00 -6.56 7.09
N HIS A 138 12.41 -5.42 7.65
CA HIS A 138 12.73 -5.30 9.06
C HIS A 138 11.56 -5.72 9.96
N ASP A 139 10.35 -5.32 9.59
CA ASP A 139 9.16 -5.63 10.36
C ASP A 139 8.72 -7.09 10.22
N GLY A 140 9.39 -7.89 9.38
CA GLY A 140 9.10 -9.32 9.22
C GLY A 140 7.71 -9.59 8.66
N VAL A 141 7.28 -8.82 7.66
CA VAL A 141 6.02 -9.09 6.95
C VAL A 141 6.13 -10.36 6.11
N ASP A 142 4.99 -11.01 5.87
CA ASP A 142 4.93 -12.26 5.12
C ASP A 142 4.83 -11.99 3.60
N ILE A 143 4.18 -10.89 3.21
CA ILE A 143 3.99 -10.49 1.81
C ILE A 143 4.29 -9.00 1.67
N ILE A 144 5.04 -8.63 0.62
CA ILE A 144 5.18 -7.24 0.18
C ILE A 144 4.34 -7.04 -1.09
N SER A 145 3.30 -6.21 -0.98
CA SER A 145 2.43 -5.82 -2.10
C SER A 145 2.82 -4.43 -2.61
N MET A 146 3.16 -4.37 -3.90
CA MET A 146 3.48 -3.15 -4.65
C MET A 146 2.68 -3.16 -5.94
N SER A 147 1.71 -2.26 -6.08
CA SER A 147 0.79 -2.21 -7.25
C SER A 147 0.99 -0.96 -8.09
N TRP A 148 2.25 -0.58 -8.30
CA TRP A 148 2.66 0.60 -9.04
C TRP A 148 3.90 0.30 -9.88
N THR A 149 4.23 1.23 -10.78
CA THR A 149 5.42 1.14 -11.62
C THR A 149 6.17 2.47 -11.64
N ILE A 150 7.50 2.38 -11.61
CA ILE A 150 8.39 3.53 -11.79
C ILE A 150 9.05 3.38 -13.17
N ARG A 151 8.94 4.43 -13.98
CA ARG A 151 9.60 4.49 -15.29
C ARG A 151 11.01 4.99 -15.07
N LYS A 152 11.98 4.42 -15.79
CA LYS A 152 13.33 4.97 -15.85
C LYS A 152 13.27 6.21 -16.75
N ASP A 153 13.18 7.39 -16.15
CA ASP A 153 13.51 8.60 -16.90
C ASP A 153 15.04 8.73 -16.94
N GLY A 154 15.58 9.35 -17.99
CA GLY A 154 17.04 9.48 -18.17
C GLY A 154 17.68 10.51 -17.23
N SER A 155 16.99 10.94 -16.18
CA SER A 155 17.43 12.03 -15.32
C SER A 155 18.50 11.55 -14.33
N LYS A 156 19.58 12.34 -14.19
CA LYS A 156 20.71 11.97 -13.32
C LYS A 156 20.34 11.95 -11.84
N SER A 157 19.33 12.71 -11.43
CA SER A 157 18.84 12.79 -10.05
C SER A 157 18.13 11.52 -9.57
N ASP A 158 17.59 10.70 -10.48
CA ASP A 158 16.81 9.52 -10.12
C ASP A 158 17.65 8.23 -10.05
N HIS A 159 18.90 8.26 -10.54
CA HIS A 159 19.76 7.08 -10.58
C HIS A 159 20.05 6.48 -9.20
N PHE A 160 20.40 7.31 -8.21
CA PHE A 160 20.74 6.81 -6.87
C PHE A 160 19.54 6.16 -6.17
N GLY A 161 18.37 6.81 -6.19
CA GLY A 161 17.14 6.25 -5.63
C GLY A 161 16.73 4.96 -6.33
N MET A 162 16.87 4.91 -7.66
CA MET A 162 16.59 3.71 -8.44
C MET A 162 17.56 2.56 -8.14
N ASP A 163 18.84 2.85 -7.90
CA ASP A 163 19.83 1.83 -7.53
C ASP A 163 19.58 1.30 -6.11
N GLU A 164 19.25 2.17 -5.15
CA GLU A 164 18.79 1.73 -3.84
C GLU A 164 17.56 0.82 -3.93
N LEU A 165 16.58 1.20 -4.75
CA LEU A 165 15.36 0.43 -4.95
C LEU A 165 15.66 -0.95 -5.56
N ARG A 166 16.50 -1.02 -6.59
CA ARG A 166 16.95 -2.29 -7.19
C ARG A 166 17.63 -3.18 -6.16
N ASN A 167 18.54 -2.61 -5.38
CA ASN A 167 19.29 -3.34 -4.37
C ASN A 167 18.38 -3.91 -3.29
N VAL A 168 17.39 -3.16 -2.80
CA VAL A 168 16.48 -3.67 -1.77
C VAL A 168 15.48 -4.68 -2.32
N VAL A 169 14.99 -4.53 -3.56
CA VAL A 169 14.13 -5.54 -4.20
C VAL A 169 14.88 -6.86 -4.35
N HIS A 170 16.16 -6.82 -4.71
CA HIS A 170 17.01 -8.01 -4.75
C HIS A 170 17.14 -8.64 -3.36
N LYS A 171 17.41 -7.85 -2.31
CA LYS A 171 17.48 -8.33 -0.92
C LYS A 171 16.16 -8.98 -0.48
N ALA A 172 15.02 -8.35 -0.74
CA ALA A 172 13.70 -8.87 -0.40
C ALA A 172 13.46 -10.27 -1.00
N ARG A 173 13.85 -10.45 -2.27
CA ARG A 173 13.75 -11.73 -2.97
C ARG A 173 14.63 -12.81 -2.33
N THR A 174 15.86 -12.47 -1.95
CA THR A 174 16.80 -13.43 -1.34
C THR A 174 16.48 -13.75 0.12
N ALA A 175 15.85 -12.84 0.86
CA ALA A 175 15.47 -13.06 2.25
C ALA A 175 14.45 -14.21 2.38
N GLY A 176 13.50 -14.31 1.46
CA GLY A 176 12.53 -15.40 1.41
C GLY A 176 13.09 -16.75 0.94
N GLN A 177 14.33 -16.80 0.45
CA GLN A 177 14.97 -18.04 -0.04
C GLN A 177 15.84 -18.73 1.01
N LYS A 178 16.13 -18.08 2.16
CA LYS A 178 16.99 -18.63 3.22
C LYS A 178 16.23 -19.42 4.29
N SER A 179 14.91 -19.55 4.13
CA SER A 179 14.00 -20.13 5.14
C SER A 179 13.53 -21.55 4.79
N GLY A 180 14.16 -22.22 3.83
CA GLY A 180 13.81 -23.57 3.35
C GLY A 180 14.94 -24.56 3.53
#